data_AF-V4P0E0-F1
#
_entry.id   AF-V4P0E0-F1
#
_cell.length_a   1.000
_cell.length_b   1.000
_cell.length_c   1.000
_cell.angle_alpha   90.00
_cell.angle_beta   90.00
_cell.angle_gamma   90.00
#
_symmetry.space_group_name_H-M   'P 1'
#
loop_
_entity.id
_entity.type
_entity.pdbx_description
1 polymer ?
#
loop_
_entity_poly.entity_id
_entity_poly.type
_entity_poly.pdbx_seq_one_letter_code
_entity_poly.pdbx_strand_id
1 'polypeptide(L)'
;MFRKIITGVVATAALLAAGQTSALDLTKIQSKTKPVENSKEMYEVCAGVMGMAFINSSNLAESPDKAKKVELLKSIAVVWIAKAAEKNGVTSDAYITKPLTDDINSIQAMPEDVRIFYIGYCLEQTQKMT
;
A
#
# COMPACT_ATOMS: atom_id res chain seq x y z
N MET A 1 23.81 -5.83 -61.14
CA MET A 1 22.39 -5.93 -60.73
C MET A 1 22.31 -6.09 -59.23
N PHE A 2 21.19 -5.65 -58.67
CA PHE A 2 21.04 -5.04 -57.35
C PHE A 2 21.10 -5.98 -56.12
N ARG A 3 21.57 -5.36 -55.04
CA ARG A 3 21.54 -5.68 -53.60
C ARG A 3 20.32 -6.48 -53.12
N LYS A 4 20.55 -7.39 -52.17
CA LYS A 4 19.60 -7.66 -51.07
C LYS A 4 20.36 -7.60 -49.74
N ILE A 5 20.25 -6.45 -49.07
CA ILE A 5 20.63 -6.29 -47.67
C ILE A 5 19.42 -6.78 -46.87
N ILE A 6 19.61 -7.84 -46.08
CA ILE A 6 18.62 -8.26 -45.09
C ILE A 6 18.77 -7.32 -43.90
N THR A 7 18.03 -6.23 -43.92
CA THR A 7 17.79 -5.37 -42.76
C THR A 7 16.82 -6.10 -41.82
N GLY A 8 17.38 -6.98 -40.98
CA GLY A 8 16.70 -7.53 -39.82
C GLY A 8 16.83 -6.57 -38.65
N VAL A 9 15.80 -5.76 -38.44
CA VAL A 9 15.63 -4.90 -37.26
C VAL A 9 15.62 -5.79 -36.02
N VAL A 10 16.70 -5.80 -35.23
CA VAL A 10 16.65 -6.29 -33.84
C VAL A 10 16.13 -5.13 -33.00
N ALA A 11 14.81 -4.93 -33.07
CA ALA A 11 14.11 -4.14 -32.06
C ALA A 11 13.66 -5.06 -30.95
N THR A 12 13.62 -4.50 -29.74
CA THR A 12 13.02 -5.02 -28.50
C THR A 12 13.80 -6.17 -27.85
N ALA A 13 14.14 -6.13 -26.56
CA ALA A 13 13.47 -5.47 -25.46
C ALA A 13 14.50 -4.89 -24.47
N ALA A 14 14.48 -3.56 -24.29
CA ALA A 14 14.81 -3.02 -22.98
C ALA A 14 13.67 -3.46 -22.07
N LEU A 15 13.93 -4.47 -21.23
CA LEU A 15 13.00 -4.89 -20.20
C LEU A 15 12.65 -3.65 -19.37
N LEU A 16 11.43 -3.14 -19.55
CA LEU A 16 10.79 -2.39 -18.48
C LEU A 16 10.67 -3.36 -17.31
N ALA A 17 11.58 -3.23 -16.35
CA ALA A 17 11.34 -3.67 -14.99
C ALA A 17 10.20 -2.81 -14.44
N ALA A 18 8.98 -3.06 -14.91
CA ALA A 18 7.79 -2.75 -14.15
C ALA A 18 7.91 -3.62 -12.91
N GLY A 19 8.46 -3.04 -11.85
CA GLY A 19 8.53 -3.67 -10.55
C GLY A 19 7.14 -4.22 -10.25
N GLN A 20 7.05 -5.54 -10.15
CA GLN A 20 5.81 -6.19 -9.74
C GLN A 20 5.51 -5.69 -8.33
N THR A 21 4.61 -4.72 -8.24
CA THR A 21 3.92 -4.41 -6.98
C THR A 21 3.08 -5.65 -6.71
N SER A 22 3.65 -6.60 -5.98
CA SER A 22 2.94 -7.81 -5.57
C SER A 22 1.70 -7.37 -4.81
N ALA A 23 0.52 -7.68 -5.34
CA ALA A 23 -0.74 -7.46 -4.63
C ALA A 23 -0.68 -8.17 -3.26
N LEU A 24 -1.32 -7.57 -2.26
CA LEU A 24 -1.40 -8.15 -0.92
C LEU A 24 -1.87 -9.62 -0.94
N ASP A 25 -1.25 -10.46 -0.12
CA ASP A 25 -1.70 -11.83 0.10
C ASP A 25 -2.97 -11.83 0.97
N LEU A 26 -4.12 -11.69 0.30
CA LEU A 26 -5.41 -11.57 0.98
C LEU A 26 -5.76 -12.80 1.81
N THR A 27 -5.21 -13.98 1.49
CA THR A 27 -5.44 -15.20 2.28
C THR A 27 -4.76 -15.10 3.64
N LYS A 28 -3.51 -14.62 3.68
CA LYS A 28 -2.80 -14.35 4.93
C LYS A 28 -3.50 -13.28 5.75
N ILE A 29 -3.96 -12.21 5.11
CA ILE A 29 -4.66 -11.12 5.80
C ILE A 29 -5.98 -11.65 6.39
N GLN A 30 -6.78 -12.41 5.63
CA GLN A 30 -8.01 -13.03 6.15
C GLN A 30 -7.75 -13.96 7.35
N SER A 31 -6.63 -14.68 7.35
CA SER A 31 -6.22 -15.54 8.47
C SER A 31 -5.64 -14.79 9.68
N LYS A 32 -5.54 -13.45 9.63
CA LYS A 32 -4.91 -12.60 10.65
C LYS A 32 -3.44 -12.97 10.94
N THR A 33 -2.74 -13.48 9.94
CA THR A 33 -1.31 -13.78 10.05
C THR A 33 -0.52 -12.46 10.08
N LYS A 34 0.19 -12.20 11.18
CA LYS A 34 1.01 -10.98 11.29
C LYS A 34 2.16 -11.04 10.28
N PRO A 35 2.34 -10.02 9.43
CA PRO A 35 3.49 -9.95 8.55
C PRO A 35 4.77 -9.81 9.39
N VAL A 36 5.89 -10.27 8.81
CA VAL A 36 7.22 -10.17 9.44
C VAL A 36 7.54 -8.69 9.68
N GLU A 37 8.04 -8.34 10.86
CA GLU A 37 8.37 -6.96 11.19
C GLU A 37 9.42 -6.40 10.20
N ASN A 38 9.24 -5.14 9.80
CA ASN A 38 10.07 -4.45 8.80
C ASN A 38 10.10 -5.08 7.39
N SER A 39 9.20 -6.02 7.09
CA SER A 39 9.06 -6.59 5.75
C SER A 39 8.28 -5.67 4.81
N LYS A 40 8.47 -5.84 3.50
CA LYS A 40 7.67 -5.18 2.45
C LYS A 40 6.17 -5.38 2.70
N GLU A 41 5.75 -6.61 2.98
CA GLU A 41 4.36 -7.00 3.27
C GLU A 41 3.78 -6.22 4.47
N MET A 42 4.54 -6.03 5.55
CA MET A 42 4.08 -5.23 6.69
C MET A 42 3.75 -3.80 6.29
N TYR A 43 4.62 -3.15 5.51
CA TYR A 43 4.40 -1.77 5.09
C TYR A 43 3.21 -1.64 4.16
N GLU A 44 3.03 -2.58 3.23
CA GLU A 44 1.88 -2.60 2.31
C GLU A 44 0.57 -2.82 3.07
N VAL A 45 0.52 -3.81 3.98
CA VAL A 45 -0.66 -4.07 4.83
C VAL A 45 -1.01 -2.84 5.65
N CYS A 46 -0.03 -2.23 6.32
CA CYS A 46 -0.30 -1.08 7.16
C CYS A 46 -0.60 0.21 6.38
N ALA A 47 -0.05 0.39 5.18
CA ALA A 47 -0.43 1.47 4.28
C ALA A 47 -1.91 1.34 3.86
N GLY A 48 -2.32 0.14 3.42
CA GLY A 48 -3.71 -0.12 3.04
C GLY A 48 -4.69 0.03 4.20
N VAL A 49 -4.38 -0.56 5.35
CA VAL A 49 -5.27 -0.55 6.54
C VAL A 49 -5.41 0.86 7.11
N MET A 50 -4.31 1.59 7.26
CA MET A 50 -4.37 2.96 7.80
C MET A 50 -4.94 3.95 6.78
N GLY A 51 -4.68 3.75 5.48
CA GLY A 51 -5.32 4.49 4.41
C GLY A 51 -6.84 4.32 4.42
N MET A 52 -7.32 3.08 4.53
CA MET A 52 -8.75 2.78 4.67
C MET A 52 -9.34 3.40 5.95
N ALA A 53 -8.66 3.25 7.10
CA ALA A 53 -9.13 3.82 8.37
C ALA A 53 -9.26 5.35 8.29
N PHE A 54 -8.29 6.02 7.66
CA PHE A 54 -8.35 7.45 7.39
C PHE A 54 -9.54 7.81 6.50
N ILE A 55 -9.70 7.15 5.33
CA ILE A 55 -10.81 7.39 4.39
C ILE A 55 -12.16 7.25 5.10
N ASN A 56 -12.37 6.17 5.85
CA ASN A 56 -13.63 5.91 6.56
C ASN A 56 -13.89 6.93 7.68
N SER A 57 -12.83 7.49 8.28
CA SER A 57 -12.94 8.49 9.34
C SER A 57 -13.11 9.93 8.82
N SER A 58 -12.75 10.21 7.57
CA SER A 58 -12.67 11.56 7.01
C SER A 58 -14.00 12.31 7.04
N ASN A 59 -15.13 11.60 6.95
CA ASN A 59 -16.48 12.17 7.02
C ASN A 59 -16.99 12.40 8.46
N LEU A 60 -16.23 12.01 9.48
CA LEU A 60 -16.66 12.05 10.89
C LEU A 60 -16.11 13.25 11.68
N ALA A 61 -15.48 14.23 11.02
CA ALA A 61 -14.82 15.38 11.64
C ALA A 61 -15.79 16.48 12.16
N GLU A 62 -16.87 16.08 12.83
CA GLU A 62 -17.95 16.97 13.28
C GLU A 62 -17.63 17.77 14.56
N SER A 63 -16.52 17.44 15.24
CA SER A 63 -16.06 18.13 16.45
C SER A 63 -14.55 18.30 16.45
N PRO A 64 -13.99 19.27 17.20
CA PRO A 64 -12.54 19.49 17.26
C PRO A 64 -11.74 18.25 17.66
N ASP A 65 -12.25 17.44 18.60
CA ASP A 65 -11.58 16.24 19.05
C ASP A 65 -11.62 15.11 18.01
N LYS A 66 -12.76 14.96 17.30
CA LYS A 66 -12.83 14.03 16.17
C LYS A 66 -11.90 14.47 15.03
N ALA A 67 -11.84 15.77 14.71
CA ALA A 67 -10.95 16.31 13.68
C ALA A 67 -9.47 16.04 14.00
N LYS A 68 -9.04 16.22 15.26
CA LYS A 68 -7.68 15.87 15.70
C LYS A 68 -7.37 14.39 15.50
N LYS A 69 -8.33 13.49 15.78
CA LYS A 69 -8.16 12.05 15.56
C LYS A 69 -8.03 11.71 14.07
N VAL A 70 -8.81 12.35 13.22
CA VAL A 70 -8.73 12.18 11.75
C VAL A 70 -7.37 12.65 11.22
N GLU A 71 -6.88 13.81 11.66
CA GLU A 71 -5.55 14.28 11.27
C GLU A 71 -4.42 13.37 11.77
N LEU A 72 -4.54 12.82 12.99
CA LEU A 72 -3.60 11.82 13.47
C LEU A 72 -3.59 10.56 12.58
N LEU A 73 -4.77 10.03 12.24
CA LEU A 73 -4.89 8.88 11.34
C LEU A 73 -4.29 9.16 9.96
N LYS A 74 -4.51 10.37 9.43
CA LYS A 74 -3.90 10.82 8.18
C LYS A 74 -2.37 10.83 8.26
N SER A 75 -1.80 11.42 9.31
CA SER A 75 -0.34 11.44 9.50
C SER A 75 0.23 10.02 9.56
N ILE A 76 -0.44 9.11 10.29
CA ILE A 76 0.00 7.71 10.37
C ILE A 76 -0.09 7.03 9.00
N ALA A 77 -1.20 7.20 8.27
CA ALA A 77 -1.36 6.64 6.93
C ALA A 77 -0.26 7.12 5.98
N VAL A 78 0.06 8.42 5.99
CA VAL A 78 1.13 9.01 5.17
C VAL A 78 2.49 8.36 5.46
N VAL A 79 2.82 8.13 6.73
CA VAL A 79 4.08 7.47 7.11
C VAL A 79 4.16 6.05 6.54
N TRP A 80 3.09 5.28 6.67
CA TRP A 80 3.06 3.90 6.15
C TRP A 80 3.11 3.85 4.63
N ILE A 81 2.37 4.73 3.95
CA ILE A 81 2.39 4.88 2.49
C ILE A 81 3.80 5.20 2.00
N ALA A 82 4.49 6.14 2.64
CA ALA A 82 5.86 6.49 2.28
C ALA A 82 6.83 5.31 2.43
N LYS A 83 6.73 4.56 3.54
CA LYS A 83 7.56 3.36 3.76
C LYS A 83 7.24 2.23 2.78
N ALA A 84 5.96 2.03 2.45
CA ALA A 84 5.56 1.03 1.46
C ALA A 84 6.06 1.38 0.05
N ALA A 85 5.98 2.66 -0.32
CA ALA A 85 6.54 3.18 -1.58
C ALA A 85 8.07 2.97 -1.64
N GLU A 86 8.79 3.31 -0.57
CA GLU A 86 10.23 3.09 -0.45
C GLU A 86 10.60 1.61 -0.65
N LYS A 87 9.89 0.69 0.02
CA LYS A 87 10.12 -0.77 -0.13
C LYS A 87 9.72 -1.34 -1.48
N ASN A 88 8.87 -0.63 -2.22
CA ASN A 88 8.52 -0.95 -3.60
C ASN A 88 9.45 -0.28 -4.63
N GLY A 89 10.38 0.58 -4.19
CA GLY A 89 11.26 1.32 -5.10
C GLY A 89 10.52 2.35 -5.96
N VAL A 90 9.40 2.89 -5.48
CA VAL A 90 8.56 3.88 -6.18
C VAL A 90 8.36 5.13 -5.32
N THR A 91 7.89 6.22 -5.93
CA THR A 91 7.48 7.41 -5.17
C THR A 91 6.16 7.18 -4.45
N SER A 92 5.89 7.92 -3.37
CA SER A 92 4.58 7.87 -2.69
C SER A 92 3.43 8.15 -3.65
N ASP A 93 3.57 9.13 -4.55
CA ASP A 93 2.56 9.45 -5.56
C ASP A 93 2.28 8.27 -6.49
N ALA A 94 3.33 7.60 -6.98
CA ALA A 94 3.18 6.41 -7.82
C ALA A 94 2.50 5.26 -7.06
N TYR A 95 2.81 5.10 -5.77
CA TYR A 95 2.20 4.07 -4.91
C TYR A 95 0.71 4.34 -4.62
N ILE A 96 0.30 5.61 -4.48
CA ILE A 96 -1.08 6.00 -4.18
C ILE A 96 -2.04 5.68 -5.36
N THR A 97 -1.57 5.83 -6.61
CA THR A 97 -2.47 5.81 -7.78
C THR A 97 -3.20 4.48 -8.02
N LYS A 98 -2.53 3.32 -7.93
CA LYS A 98 -3.16 2.02 -8.20
C LYS A 98 -2.90 0.95 -7.12
N PRO A 99 -1.66 0.69 -6.68
CA PRO A 99 -1.41 -0.34 -5.67
C PRO A 99 -2.17 -0.09 -4.37
N LEU A 100 -2.07 1.12 -3.82
CA LEU A 100 -2.74 1.47 -2.57
C LEU A 100 -4.28 1.43 -2.69
N THR A 101 -4.83 1.89 -3.81
CA THR A 101 -6.29 1.89 -4.03
C THR A 101 -6.83 0.47 -4.10
N ASP A 102 -6.16 -0.44 -4.82
CA ASP A 102 -6.55 -1.85 -4.91
C ASP A 102 -6.46 -2.55 -3.54
N ASP A 103 -5.41 -2.25 -2.78
CA ASP A 103 -5.20 -2.76 -1.42
C ASP A 103 -6.30 -2.27 -0.46
N ILE A 104 -6.61 -0.97 -0.47
CA ILE A 104 -7.68 -0.38 0.36
C ILE A 104 -9.02 -1.04 0.05
N ASN A 105 -9.38 -1.18 -1.22
CA ASN A 105 -10.64 -1.81 -1.62
C ASN A 105 -10.70 -3.28 -1.16
N SER A 106 -9.60 -4.00 -1.30
CA SER A 106 -9.50 -5.40 -0.88
C SER A 106 -9.64 -5.55 0.63
N ILE A 107 -9.00 -4.68 1.42
CA ILE A 107 -9.09 -4.67 2.88
C ILE A 107 -10.48 -4.23 3.34
N GLN A 108 -11.09 -3.25 2.68
CA GLN A 108 -12.43 -2.77 3.00
C GLN A 108 -13.47 -3.88 2.82
N ALA A 109 -13.29 -4.75 1.82
CA ALA A 109 -14.15 -5.92 1.59
C ALA A 109 -13.97 -7.06 2.61
N MET A 110 -12.94 -7.01 3.47
CA MET A 110 -12.71 -8.05 4.49
C MET A 110 -13.69 -7.93 5.66
N PRO A 111 -13.91 -9.01 6.43
CA PRO A 111 -14.66 -8.97 7.68
C PRO A 111 -14.16 -7.90 8.66
N GLU A 112 -15.07 -7.31 9.42
CA GLU A 112 -14.74 -6.22 10.36
C GLU A 112 -13.70 -6.63 11.41
N ASP A 113 -13.77 -7.85 11.91
CA ASP A 113 -12.85 -8.38 12.91
C ASP A 113 -11.42 -8.57 12.35
N VAL A 114 -11.26 -8.75 11.04
CA VAL A 114 -9.96 -8.74 10.35
C VAL A 114 -9.44 -7.31 10.26
N ARG A 115 -10.29 -6.36 9.84
CA ARG A 115 -9.90 -4.94 9.73
C ARG A 115 -9.47 -4.37 11.09
N ILE A 116 -10.24 -4.63 12.15
CA ILE A 116 -9.93 -4.17 13.51
C ILE A 116 -8.60 -4.78 13.99
N PHE A 117 -8.37 -6.06 13.74
CA PHE A 117 -7.11 -6.73 14.10
C PHE A 117 -5.90 -6.01 13.49
N TYR A 118 -5.94 -5.71 12.18
CA TYR A 118 -4.83 -5.03 11.54
C TYR A 118 -4.71 -3.55 11.88
N ILE A 119 -5.82 -2.84 12.18
CA ILE A 119 -5.73 -1.46 12.71
C ILE A 119 -4.96 -1.47 14.03
N GLY A 120 -5.30 -2.38 14.95
CA GLY A 120 -4.59 -2.54 16.22
C GLY A 120 -3.10 -2.85 16.02
N TYR A 121 -2.80 -3.85 15.19
CA TYR A 121 -1.42 -4.21 14.85
C TYR A 121 -0.63 -3.04 14.26
N CYS A 122 -1.17 -2.31 13.29
CA CYS A 122 -0.45 -1.21 12.64
C CYS A 122 -0.25 -0.01 13.57
N LEU A 123 -1.19 0.27 14.47
CA LEU A 123 -1.01 1.29 15.52
C LEU A 123 0.07 0.89 16.53
N GLU A 124 0.12 -0.38 16.95
CA GLU A 124 1.21 -0.91 17.80
C GLU A 124 2.56 -0.76 17.09
N GLN A 125 2.64 -1.06 15.80
CA GLN A 125 3.88 -0.93 15.03
C GLN A 125 4.29 0.53 14.85
N THR A 126 3.33 1.47 14.70
CA THR A 126 3.65 2.91 14.65
C THR A 126 4.29 3.40 15.95
N GLN A 127 3.83 2.94 17.11
CA GLN A 127 4.43 3.31 18.41
C GLN A 127 5.86 2.79 18.59
N LYS A 128 6.24 1.73 17.87
CA LYS A 128 7.62 1.22 17.87
C LYS A 128 8.56 1.98 16.93
N MET A 129 8.03 2.86 16.07
CA MET A 129 8.82 3.67 15.13
C MET A 129 9.29 5.01 15.70
N THR A 130 8.72 5.42 16.84
CA THR A 130 9.07 6.63 17.59
C THR A 130 10.15 6.35 18.62
#